data_AF-A0AAE3VV57-F1
#
_entry.id   AF-A0AAE3VV57-F1
#
_cell.length_a   1.000
_cell.length_b   1.000
_cell.length_c   1.000
_cell.angle_alpha   90.00
_cell.angle_beta   90.00
_cell.angle_gamma   90.00
#
_symmetry.space_group_name_H-M   'P 1'
#
loop_
_entity.id
_entity.type
_entity.pdbx_description
1 polymer ?
#
loop_
_entity_poly.entity_id
_entity_poly.type
_entity_poly.pdbx_seq_one_letter_code
_entity_poly.pdbx_strand_id
1 'polypeptide(L)'
;MRAGDLRSAPLVFVSLGMTGAYLVQMIYDAERMRHAWSYTDGVPVFGILSDVWPAHVHTSFWAAVTGGIVAAALTLPALVIRLAAGPERARLPLFVIGVLASVALLSPYLVLAAATYAGHAFWLLLCVPTTAAGLWLTGRAQPVRRMPWWLLTAAFAWGATVAYGFGHAMNIWFADWLPGTLAPDADDARDILEARWQADTLLQILGAAAVELGKGAGVGVLLLLARQRITGVPSGLALGAAAGLGVNLALTVATGGVFPYWTHQVVGLLAGDTAFTALTGAAFGATRQIGVPKLRRIIVTCGFLAAIGTHAFSNIMIRGYVTGAADETLVRTLVVSPLVMLATQLPALALCGWLLWSGTRTERGGLSAALAAETATGRGAVLAEEAAVLLSPVRRWSVSADVARRSGWAGLRALGRLFAAQDDLAAAGWAVLRGDAGAAETAAATAPGGPGAVAPGIASAAPGVAPGQPGASSAQPDELDVLRRQVMARKAEFAAVTG
;
A
#
# COMPACT_ATOMS: atom_id res chain seq x y z
N MET A 1 -26.67 9.27 -2.47
CA MET A 1 -25.57 8.67 -3.24
C MET A 1 -25.29 7.29 -2.63
N ARG A 2 -25.45 6.17 -3.35
CA ARG A 2 -25.18 4.86 -2.74
C ARG A 2 -23.68 4.69 -2.58
N ALA A 3 -23.22 4.24 -1.40
CA ALA A 3 -21.79 4.10 -1.11
C ALA A 3 -21.05 3.10 -2.04
N GLY A 4 -21.77 2.34 -2.87
CA GLY A 4 -21.21 1.48 -3.91
C GLY A 4 -20.64 2.22 -5.13
N ASP A 5 -21.17 3.40 -5.48
CA ASP A 5 -20.89 4.06 -6.77
C ASP A 5 -19.55 4.79 -6.83
N LEU A 6 -18.90 5.02 -5.68
CA LEU A 6 -17.65 5.76 -5.57
C LEU A 6 -16.46 4.88 -5.17
N ARG A 7 -16.61 3.55 -5.22
CA ARG A 7 -15.56 2.63 -4.78
C ARG A 7 -14.25 2.80 -5.56
N SER A 8 -14.31 3.14 -6.85
CA SER A 8 -13.12 3.38 -7.68
C SER A 8 -12.56 4.81 -7.59
N ALA A 9 -13.28 5.76 -6.99
CA ALA A 9 -12.88 7.18 -6.98
C ALA A 9 -11.49 7.42 -6.35
N PRO A 10 -11.11 6.77 -5.24
CA PRO A 10 -9.76 6.95 -4.69
C PRO A 10 -8.65 6.49 -5.64
N LEU A 11 -8.87 5.37 -6.34
CA LEU A 11 -7.91 4.86 -7.32
C LEU A 11 -7.76 5.87 -8.47
N VAL A 12 -8.87 6.40 -9.02
CA VAL A 12 -8.82 7.41 -10.09
C VAL A 12 -8.12 8.68 -9.63
N PHE A 13 -8.42 9.16 -8.42
CA PHE A 13 -7.78 10.36 -7.86
C PHE A 13 -6.27 10.18 -7.70
N VAL A 14 -5.82 9.04 -7.17
CA VAL A 14 -4.40 8.71 -7.06
C VAL A 14 -3.74 8.62 -8.42
N SER A 15 -4.36 7.91 -9.38
CA SER A 15 -3.85 7.80 -10.75
C SER A 15 -3.72 9.16 -11.42
N LEU A 16 -4.70 10.04 -11.27
CA LEU A 16 -4.67 11.42 -11.78
C LEU A 16 -3.55 12.22 -11.12
N GLY A 17 -3.38 12.13 -9.80
CA GLY A 17 -2.32 12.83 -9.09
C GLY A 17 -0.92 12.42 -9.55
N MET A 18 -0.67 11.12 -9.68
CA MET A 18 0.62 10.61 -10.16
C MET A 18 0.88 11.03 -11.61
N THR A 19 -0.09 10.79 -12.50
CA THR A 19 0.03 11.15 -13.93
C THR A 19 0.17 12.66 -14.10
N GLY A 20 -0.56 13.46 -13.31
CA GLY A 20 -0.47 14.90 -13.32
C GLY A 20 0.91 15.40 -12.90
N ALA A 21 1.51 14.83 -11.86
CA ALA A 21 2.89 15.14 -11.47
C ALA A 21 3.87 14.86 -12.61
N TYR A 22 3.71 13.72 -13.31
CA TYR A 22 4.51 13.38 -14.48
C TYR A 22 4.24 14.30 -15.68
N LEU A 23 3.00 14.71 -15.94
CA LEU A 23 2.70 15.64 -17.03
C LEU A 23 3.21 17.06 -16.77
N VAL A 24 3.16 17.54 -15.53
CA VAL A 24 3.75 18.83 -15.14
C VAL A 24 5.24 18.85 -15.44
N GLN A 25 5.93 17.74 -15.14
CA GLN A 25 7.32 17.55 -15.56
C GLN A 25 7.48 17.70 -17.08
N MET A 26 6.66 17.00 -17.87
CA MET A 26 6.76 17.03 -19.34
C MET A 26 6.54 18.43 -19.91
N ILE A 27 5.61 19.20 -19.35
CA ILE A 27 5.36 20.59 -19.74
C ILE A 27 6.58 21.45 -19.43
N TYR A 28 7.17 21.28 -18.25
CA TYR A 28 8.38 22.00 -17.85
C TYR A 28 9.55 21.71 -18.80
N ASP A 29 9.79 20.45 -19.15
CA ASP A 29 10.84 20.06 -20.09
C ASP A 29 10.62 20.67 -21.49
N ALA A 30 9.37 20.67 -21.97
CA ALA A 30 9.01 21.26 -23.26
C ALA A 30 9.23 22.78 -23.31
N GLU A 31 8.92 23.51 -22.23
CA GLU A 31 9.19 24.95 -22.14
C GLU A 31 10.70 25.23 -22.07
N ARG A 32 11.47 24.41 -21.34
CA ARG A 32 12.93 24.55 -21.27
C ARG A 32 13.59 24.34 -22.64
N MET A 33 13.12 23.37 -23.43
CA MET A 33 13.60 23.16 -24.81
C MET A 33 13.42 24.41 -25.67
N ARG A 34 12.28 25.11 -25.57
CA ARG A 34 12.03 26.35 -26.33
C ARG A 34 13.04 27.45 -25.99
N HIS A 35 13.41 27.59 -24.73
CA HIS A 35 14.39 28.59 -24.30
C HIS A 35 15.83 28.22 -24.68
N ALA A 36 16.21 26.94 -24.61
CA ALA A 36 17.55 26.48 -25.01
C ALA A 36 17.79 26.64 -26.52
N TRP A 37 16.75 26.44 -27.34
CA TRP A 37 16.80 26.68 -28.80
C TRP A 37 17.13 28.12 -29.19
N SER A 38 16.90 29.09 -28.29
CA SER A 38 17.17 30.50 -28.58
C SER A 38 18.63 30.93 -28.37
N TYR A 39 19.47 30.07 -27.77
CA TYR A 39 20.81 30.49 -27.30
C TYR A 39 22.00 29.79 -27.96
N THR A 40 21.83 28.67 -28.68
CA THR A 40 22.98 28.00 -29.35
C THR A 40 22.58 27.15 -30.56
N ASP A 41 23.20 27.43 -31.72
CA ASP A 41 23.20 26.54 -32.89
C ASP A 41 24.01 25.27 -32.57
N GLY A 42 23.34 24.18 -32.15
CA GLY A 42 23.93 22.83 -32.13
C GLY A 42 24.13 22.14 -30.78
N VAL A 43 23.44 22.54 -29.70
CA VAL A 43 23.54 21.85 -28.39
C VAL A 43 22.42 20.79 -28.26
N PRO A 44 22.70 19.59 -27.71
CA PRO A 44 21.83 18.43 -27.80
C PRO A 44 20.50 18.65 -27.07
N VAL A 45 19.44 18.07 -27.61
CA VAL A 45 18.09 18.11 -27.04
C VAL A 45 18.18 17.63 -25.57
N PHE A 46 17.91 18.51 -24.62
CA PHE A 46 17.80 18.16 -23.19
C PHE A 46 16.33 17.86 -22.88
N GLY A 47 16.08 16.82 -22.08
CA GLY A 47 14.74 16.40 -21.66
C GLY A 47 14.21 15.18 -22.39
N ILE A 48 13.11 14.60 -21.88
CA ILE A 48 12.63 13.24 -22.20
C ILE A 48 12.44 12.95 -23.70
N LEU A 49 12.22 13.98 -24.51
CA LEU A 49 11.95 13.90 -25.96
C LEU A 49 13.22 13.92 -26.82
N SER A 50 14.39 14.01 -26.20
CA SER A 50 15.68 13.87 -26.86
C SER A 50 15.87 12.48 -27.43
N ASP A 51 16.45 12.39 -28.63
CA ASP A 51 16.91 11.13 -29.23
C ASP A 51 17.99 10.42 -28.39
N VAL A 52 18.58 11.12 -27.42
CA VAL A 52 19.55 10.57 -26.46
C VAL A 52 18.86 9.65 -25.43
N TRP A 53 17.55 9.82 -25.19
CA TRP A 53 16.83 8.97 -24.24
C TRP A 53 16.47 7.62 -24.84
N PRO A 54 16.50 6.53 -24.04
CA PRO A 54 16.08 5.23 -24.50
C PRO A 54 14.62 5.22 -24.99
N ALA A 55 14.32 4.39 -25.99
CA ALA A 55 12.97 4.29 -26.57
C ALA A 55 11.84 4.02 -25.56
N HIS A 56 12.13 3.34 -24.44
CA HIS A 56 11.13 3.07 -23.40
C HIS A 56 10.69 4.34 -22.65
N VAL A 57 11.57 5.34 -22.57
CA VAL A 57 11.31 6.65 -21.98
C VAL A 57 10.39 7.49 -22.89
N HIS A 58 10.58 7.42 -24.21
CA HIS A 58 9.63 8.01 -25.17
C HIS A 58 8.28 7.29 -25.15
N THR A 59 8.31 5.96 -25.03
CA THR A 59 7.09 5.15 -24.98
C THR A 59 6.26 5.47 -23.73
N SER A 60 6.90 5.68 -22.57
CA SER A 60 6.19 6.06 -21.34
C SER A 60 5.57 7.46 -21.44
N PHE A 61 6.23 8.41 -22.11
CA PHE A 61 5.64 9.71 -22.43
C PHE A 61 4.36 9.57 -23.25
N TRP A 62 4.42 8.86 -24.38
CA TRP A 62 3.25 8.67 -25.23
C TRP A 62 2.14 7.91 -24.51
N ALA A 63 2.50 6.93 -23.68
CA ALA A 63 1.56 6.23 -22.82
C ALA A 63 0.83 7.19 -21.86
N ALA A 64 1.47 8.27 -21.40
CA ALA A 64 0.85 9.22 -20.47
C ALA A 64 -0.20 10.06 -21.18
N VAL A 65 0.15 10.54 -22.38
CA VAL A 65 -0.75 11.31 -23.24
C VAL A 65 -1.94 10.45 -23.66
N THR A 66 -1.71 9.26 -24.22
CA THR A 66 -2.79 8.36 -24.63
C THR A 66 -3.63 7.90 -23.44
N GLY A 67 -2.99 7.64 -22.30
CA GLY A 67 -3.63 7.25 -21.06
C GLY A 67 -4.60 8.31 -20.55
N GLY A 68 -4.17 9.58 -20.54
CA GLY A 68 -5.02 10.73 -20.19
C GLY A 68 -6.22 10.89 -21.13
N ILE A 69 -6.00 10.79 -22.44
CA ILE A 69 -7.08 10.85 -23.44
C ILE A 69 -8.10 9.73 -23.23
N VAL A 70 -7.64 8.49 -23.07
CA VAL A 70 -8.51 7.32 -22.83
C VAL A 70 -9.29 7.49 -21.52
N ALA A 71 -8.63 7.93 -20.45
CA ALA A 71 -9.30 8.16 -19.17
C ALA A 71 -10.38 9.25 -19.26
N ALA A 72 -10.12 10.34 -19.98
CA ALA A 72 -11.11 11.39 -20.24
C ALA A 72 -12.28 10.86 -21.09
N ALA A 73 -12.00 10.10 -22.15
CA ALA A 73 -13.00 9.49 -23.02
C ALA A 73 -13.89 8.46 -22.29
N LEU A 74 -13.38 7.80 -21.26
CA LEU A 74 -14.15 6.87 -20.42
C LEU A 74 -14.96 7.60 -19.34
N THR A 75 -14.35 8.58 -18.66
CA THR A 75 -14.94 9.20 -17.46
C THR A 75 -15.90 10.35 -17.79
N LEU A 76 -15.65 11.15 -18.83
CA LEU A 76 -16.49 12.28 -19.20
C LEU A 76 -17.89 11.85 -19.67
N PRO A 77 -18.05 10.87 -20.59
CA PRO A 77 -19.38 10.39 -20.98
C PRO A 77 -20.11 9.75 -19.80
N ALA A 78 -19.41 8.99 -18.97
CA ALA A 78 -20.00 8.39 -17.77
C ALA A 78 -20.52 9.46 -16.79
N LEU A 79 -19.78 10.56 -16.63
CA LEU A 79 -20.19 11.70 -15.83
C LEU A 79 -21.39 12.43 -16.45
N VAL A 80 -21.36 12.72 -17.76
CA VAL A 80 -22.45 13.40 -18.49
C VAL A 80 -23.74 12.58 -18.44
N ILE A 81 -23.68 11.27 -18.73
CA ILE A 81 -24.83 10.37 -18.65
C ILE A 81 -25.39 10.37 -17.22
N ARG A 82 -24.52 10.38 -16.20
CA ARG A 82 -24.96 10.41 -14.80
C ARG A 82 -25.62 11.73 -14.44
N LEU A 83 -25.08 12.85 -14.89
CA LEU A 83 -25.65 14.19 -14.67
C LEU A 83 -27.00 14.35 -15.40
N ALA A 84 -27.13 13.82 -16.61
CA ALA A 84 -28.33 13.93 -17.44
C ALA A 84 -29.45 12.96 -17.04
N ALA A 85 -29.12 11.68 -16.80
CA ALA A 85 -30.12 10.64 -16.50
C ALA A 85 -30.52 10.59 -15.01
N GLY A 86 -29.78 11.29 -14.14
CA GLY A 86 -29.91 11.21 -12.70
C GLY A 86 -29.26 9.95 -12.12
N PRO A 87 -28.90 9.97 -10.82
CA PRO A 87 -28.15 8.90 -10.17
C PRO A 87 -28.87 7.55 -10.12
N GLU A 88 -30.20 7.52 -10.28
CA GLU A 88 -30.98 6.28 -10.23
C GLU A 88 -31.14 5.55 -11.57
N ARG A 89 -30.97 6.24 -12.71
CA ARG A 89 -31.19 5.64 -14.04
C ARG A 89 -29.90 5.21 -14.73
N ALA A 90 -28.75 5.73 -14.32
CA ALA A 90 -27.46 5.32 -14.86
C ALA A 90 -27.03 3.97 -14.27
N ARG A 91 -27.45 2.85 -14.87
CA ARG A 91 -26.91 1.50 -14.59
C ARG A 91 -25.47 1.33 -15.14
N LEU A 92 -24.66 2.38 -15.07
CA LEU A 92 -23.30 2.35 -15.57
C LEU A 92 -22.40 1.60 -14.58
N PRO A 93 -21.50 0.72 -15.05
CA PRO A 93 -20.53 0.05 -14.20
C PRO A 93 -19.40 1.02 -13.81
N LEU A 94 -19.71 2.08 -13.06
CA LEU A 94 -18.78 3.17 -12.69
C LEU A 94 -17.49 2.67 -12.00
N PHE A 95 -17.60 1.56 -11.26
CA PHE A 95 -16.43 0.89 -10.71
C PHE A 95 -15.48 0.41 -11.81
N VAL A 96 -15.99 -0.33 -12.79
CA VAL A 96 -15.21 -0.85 -13.93
C VAL A 96 -14.63 0.30 -14.75
N ILE A 97 -15.45 1.33 -15.05
CA ILE A 97 -15.00 2.53 -15.77
C ILE A 97 -13.85 3.21 -15.02
N GLY A 98 -13.97 3.38 -13.69
CA GLY A 98 -12.92 3.98 -12.88
C GLY A 98 -11.64 3.13 -12.85
N VAL A 99 -11.76 1.80 -12.76
CA VAL A 99 -10.59 0.90 -12.83
C VAL A 99 -9.89 1.00 -14.19
N LEU A 100 -10.64 0.98 -15.30
CA LEU A 100 -10.08 1.10 -16.65
C LEU A 100 -9.42 2.47 -16.86
N ALA A 101 -10.06 3.56 -16.42
CA ALA A 101 -9.48 4.90 -16.47
C ALA A 101 -8.19 4.99 -15.65
N SER A 102 -8.14 4.38 -14.46
CA SER A 102 -6.93 4.31 -13.65
C SER A 102 -5.80 3.50 -14.29
N VAL A 103 -6.11 2.37 -14.92
CA VAL A 103 -5.12 1.59 -15.68
C VAL A 103 -4.54 2.40 -16.84
N ALA A 104 -5.40 3.12 -17.57
CA ALA A 104 -4.97 4.00 -18.64
C ALA A 104 -4.08 5.14 -18.12
N LEU A 105 -4.45 5.80 -17.02
CA LEU A 105 -3.61 6.85 -16.42
C LEU A 105 -2.25 6.33 -15.94
N LEU A 106 -2.22 5.14 -15.36
CA LEU A 106 -1.00 4.54 -14.81
C LEU A 106 -0.12 3.84 -15.86
N SER A 107 -0.54 3.78 -17.13
CA SER A 107 0.21 3.06 -18.17
C SER A 107 1.67 3.50 -18.36
N PRO A 108 2.08 4.78 -18.20
CA PRO A 108 3.49 5.16 -18.29
C PRO A 108 4.40 4.36 -17.36
N TYR A 109 3.94 4.18 -16.13
CA TYR A 109 4.69 3.49 -15.09
C TYR A 109 4.71 1.98 -15.32
N LEU A 110 3.60 1.44 -15.84
CA LEU A 110 3.53 0.03 -16.23
C LEU A 110 4.50 -0.27 -17.39
N VAL A 111 4.61 0.63 -18.37
CA VAL A 111 5.54 0.52 -19.50
C VAL A 111 6.99 0.54 -19.01
N LEU A 112 7.36 1.47 -18.13
CA LEU A 112 8.71 1.54 -17.57
C LEU A 112 9.05 0.25 -16.79
N ALA A 113 8.16 -0.21 -15.92
CA ALA A 113 8.37 -1.46 -15.20
C ALA A 113 8.51 -2.67 -16.13
N ALA A 114 7.64 -2.77 -17.14
CA ALA A 114 7.68 -3.85 -18.12
C ALA A 114 8.99 -3.86 -18.94
N ALA A 115 9.46 -2.67 -19.36
CA ALA A 115 10.73 -2.52 -20.08
C ALA A 115 11.91 -3.00 -19.23
N THR A 116 11.94 -2.65 -17.93
CA THR A 116 12.95 -3.13 -16.99
C THR A 116 12.97 -4.65 -16.89
N TYR A 117 11.80 -5.27 -16.71
CA TYR A 117 11.70 -6.73 -16.58
C TYR A 117 12.07 -7.46 -17.88
N ALA A 118 11.65 -6.93 -19.02
CA ALA A 118 11.98 -7.50 -20.32
C ALA A 118 13.49 -7.42 -20.60
N GLY A 119 14.14 -6.31 -20.24
CA GLY A 119 15.58 -6.13 -20.39
C GLY A 119 16.44 -7.02 -19.48
N HIS A 120 15.87 -7.51 -18.37
CA HIS A 120 16.62 -8.20 -17.31
C HIS A 120 15.93 -9.49 -16.83
N ALA A 121 15.35 -10.26 -17.76
CA ALA A 121 14.57 -11.46 -17.46
C ALA A 121 15.32 -12.49 -16.59
N PHE A 122 16.64 -12.64 -16.79
CA PHE A 122 17.47 -13.53 -15.96
C PHE A 122 17.44 -13.13 -14.48
N TRP A 123 17.68 -11.85 -14.18
CA TRP A 123 17.66 -11.34 -12.80
C TRP A 123 16.27 -11.44 -12.19
N LEU A 124 15.22 -11.22 -12.98
CA LEU A 124 13.85 -11.44 -12.54
C LEU A 124 13.66 -12.89 -12.06
N LEU A 125 14.02 -13.88 -12.89
CA LEU A 125 13.90 -15.30 -12.54
C LEU A 125 14.70 -15.65 -11.27
N LEU A 126 15.90 -15.09 -11.12
CA LEU A 126 16.74 -15.30 -9.94
C LEU A 126 16.13 -14.71 -8.65
N CYS A 127 15.41 -13.59 -8.76
CA CYS A 127 14.79 -12.91 -7.62
C CYS A 127 13.44 -13.51 -7.20
N VAL A 128 12.78 -14.33 -8.03
CA VAL A 128 11.47 -14.91 -7.72
C VAL A 128 11.45 -15.70 -6.40
N PRO A 129 12.39 -16.63 -6.12
CA PRO A 129 12.32 -17.45 -4.91
C PRO A 129 12.46 -16.63 -3.62
N THR A 130 13.42 -15.71 -3.59
CA THR A 130 13.65 -14.82 -2.45
C THR A 130 12.49 -13.85 -2.26
N THR A 131 11.92 -13.32 -3.34
CA THR A 131 10.74 -12.45 -3.29
C THR A 131 9.51 -13.20 -2.76
N ALA A 132 9.29 -14.43 -3.23
CA ALA A 132 8.20 -15.28 -2.74
C ALA A 132 8.39 -15.61 -1.24
N ALA A 133 9.62 -15.87 -0.80
CA ALA A 133 9.95 -16.05 0.61
C ALA A 133 9.70 -14.77 1.43
N GLY A 134 10.09 -13.60 0.92
CA GLY A 134 9.84 -12.30 1.55
C GLY A 134 8.34 -12.04 1.72
N LEU A 135 7.55 -12.22 0.65
CA LEU A 135 6.11 -12.04 0.69
C LEU A 135 5.44 -13.04 1.65
N TRP A 136 5.94 -14.28 1.66
CA TRP A 136 5.50 -15.30 2.60
C TRP A 136 5.77 -14.88 4.05
N LEU A 137 6.99 -14.41 4.36
CA LEU A 137 7.37 -13.92 5.70
C LEU A 137 6.49 -12.74 6.12
N THR A 138 6.24 -11.78 5.22
CA THR A 138 5.33 -10.65 5.45
C THR A 138 3.93 -11.12 5.83
N GLY A 139 3.38 -12.12 5.13
CA GLY A 139 2.08 -12.70 5.49
C GLY A 139 2.08 -13.52 6.78
N ARG A 140 3.24 -14.05 7.20
CA ARG A 140 3.39 -14.80 8.46
C ARG A 140 3.67 -13.92 9.67
N ALA A 141 4.16 -12.69 9.46
CA ALA A 141 4.40 -11.71 10.51
C ALA A 141 3.12 -11.26 11.23
N GLN A 142 1.94 -11.68 10.76
CA GLN A 142 0.64 -11.42 11.38
C GLN A 142 0.14 -12.64 12.17
N PRO A 143 0.50 -12.77 13.47
CA PRO A 143 0.18 -13.97 14.24
C PRO A 143 -1.29 -14.05 14.65
N VAL A 144 -2.02 -12.93 14.62
CA VAL A 144 -3.38 -12.83 15.17
C VAL A 144 -4.42 -13.03 14.09
N ARG A 145 -4.49 -12.13 13.11
CA ARG A 145 -5.40 -12.23 11.95
C ARG A 145 -4.58 -12.08 10.68
N ARG A 146 -4.55 -13.13 9.87
CA ARG A 146 -3.82 -13.12 8.60
C ARG A 146 -4.63 -12.37 7.56
N MET A 147 -3.97 -11.47 6.84
CA MET A 147 -4.55 -10.86 5.68
C MET A 147 -4.71 -11.89 4.55
N PRO A 148 -5.75 -11.75 3.71
CA PRO A 148 -5.88 -12.60 2.55
C PRO A 148 -4.73 -12.33 1.57
N TRP A 149 -4.15 -13.39 1.01
CA TRP A 149 -2.98 -13.30 0.12
C TRP A 149 -3.19 -12.42 -1.11
N TRP A 150 -4.42 -12.31 -1.61
CA TRP A 150 -4.73 -11.43 -2.74
C TRP A 150 -4.45 -9.94 -2.42
N LEU A 151 -4.58 -9.50 -1.16
CA LEU A 151 -4.25 -8.13 -0.76
C LEU A 151 -2.74 -7.90 -0.72
N LEU A 152 -1.98 -8.86 -0.17
CA LEU A 152 -0.53 -8.78 -0.13
C LEU A 152 0.07 -8.81 -1.54
N THR A 153 -0.46 -9.69 -2.41
CA THR A 153 -0.04 -9.76 -3.81
C THR A 153 -0.45 -8.52 -4.60
N ALA A 154 -1.62 -7.91 -4.34
CA ALA A 154 -2.00 -6.64 -4.95
C ALA A 154 -1.08 -5.48 -4.50
N ALA A 155 -0.73 -5.40 -3.21
CA ALA A 155 0.23 -4.42 -2.71
C ALA A 155 1.62 -4.62 -3.33
N PHE A 156 2.09 -5.86 -3.37
CA PHE A 156 3.33 -6.23 -4.04
C PHE A 156 3.33 -5.87 -5.52
N ALA A 157 2.27 -6.21 -6.26
CA ALA A 157 2.14 -5.89 -7.67
C ALA A 157 2.14 -4.37 -7.92
N TRP A 158 1.45 -3.59 -7.06
CA TRP A 158 1.50 -2.14 -7.10
C TRP A 158 2.93 -1.62 -6.91
N GLY A 159 3.64 -2.15 -5.92
CA GLY A 159 5.04 -1.85 -5.66
C GLY A 159 5.94 -2.11 -6.87
N ALA A 160 5.89 -3.34 -7.38
CA ALA A 160 6.71 -3.84 -8.49
C ALA A 160 6.46 -3.11 -9.81
N THR A 161 5.25 -2.58 -10.02
CA THR A 161 4.88 -1.96 -11.28
C THR A 161 4.75 -0.44 -11.15
N VAL A 162 3.64 0.01 -10.57
CA VAL A 162 3.26 1.43 -10.51
C VAL A 162 4.23 2.24 -9.68
N ALA A 163 4.53 1.80 -8.45
CA ALA A 163 5.38 2.57 -7.54
C ALA A 163 6.83 2.63 -8.02
N TYR A 164 7.38 1.50 -8.50
CA TYR A 164 8.70 1.48 -9.13
C TYR A 164 8.74 2.37 -10.37
N GLY A 165 7.81 2.21 -11.31
CA GLY A 165 7.79 3.01 -12.55
C GLY A 165 7.63 4.51 -12.28
N PHE A 166 6.80 4.89 -11.32
CA PHE A 166 6.66 6.28 -10.89
C PHE A 166 7.94 6.82 -10.25
N GLY A 167 8.49 6.09 -9.27
CA GLY A 167 9.73 6.49 -8.60
C GLY A 167 10.90 6.59 -9.56
N HIS A 168 11.01 5.66 -10.51
CA HIS A 168 12.03 5.66 -11.55
C HIS A 168 11.89 6.87 -12.49
N ALA A 169 10.67 7.16 -12.96
CA ALA A 169 10.40 8.34 -13.79
C ALA A 169 10.76 9.65 -13.07
N MET A 170 10.38 9.78 -11.79
CA MET A 170 10.71 10.96 -10.98
C MET A 170 12.22 11.07 -10.70
N ASN A 171 12.92 9.96 -10.50
CA ASN A 171 14.38 9.98 -10.31
C ASN A 171 15.12 10.43 -11.58
N ILE A 172 14.72 9.95 -12.76
CA ILE A 172 15.25 10.43 -14.04
C ILE A 172 15.07 11.94 -14.12
N TRP A 173 13.85 12.41 -13.84
CA TRP A 173 13.56 13.84 -13.86
C TRP A 173 14.44 14.66 -12.92
N PHE A 174 14.51 14.28 -11.65
CA PHE A 174 15.30 15.01 -10.67
C PHE A 174 16.78 15.02 -11.03
N ALA A 175 17.30 13.92 -11.59
CA ALA A 175 18.69 13.84 -12.03
C ALA A 175 19.00 14.80 -13.19
N ASP A 176 18.06 15.01 -14.11
CA ASP A 176 18.22 15.97 -15.21
C ASP A 176 18.00 17.42 -14.75
N TRP A 177 17.00 17.63 -13.89
CA TRP A 177 16.53 18.95 -13.51
C TRP A 177 17.43 19.65 -12.48
N LEU A 178 17.86 18.93 -11.44
CA LEU A 178 18.57 19.51 -10.29
C LEU A 178 19.90 20.17 -10.68
N PRO A 179 20.80 19.52 -11.45
CA PRO A 179 22.10 20.12 -11.76
C PRO A 179 21.98 21.47 -12.48
N GLY A 180 21.08 21.56 -13.47
CA GLY A 180 20.88 22.80 -14.23
C GLY A 180 20.13 23.90 -13.47
N THR A 181 19.45 23.57 -12.37
CA THR A 181 18.74 24.57 -11.54
C THR A 181 19.65 25.12 -10.45
N LEU A 182 20.58 24.32 -9.93
CA LEU A 182 21.47 24.72 -8.84
C LEU A 182 22.75 25.42 -9.34
N ALA A 183 23.11 25.23 -10.61
CA ALA A 183 24.24 25.90 -11.25
C ALA A 183 23.86 26.49 -12.62
N PRO A 184 22.96 27.49 -12.67
CA PRO A 184 22.62 28.14 -13.93
C PRO A 184 23.80 28.90 -14.54
N ASP A 185 24.69 29.46 -13.71
CA ASP A 185 25.79 30.36 -14.10
C ASP A 185 27.15 29.93 -13.51
N ALA A 186 27.37 28.62 -13.29
CA ALA A 186 28.61 28.14 -12.68
C ALA A 186 29.77 28.15 -13.70
N ASP A 187 30.68 29.12 -13.54
CA ASP A 187 31.83 29.31 -14.43
C ASP A 187 33.13 28.66 -13.92
N ASP A 188 33.23 28.37 -12.60
CA ASP A 188 34.38 27.68 -11.99
C ASP A 188 34.09 26.19 -11.72
N ALA A 189 35.12 25.36 -11.88
CA ALA A 189 35.08 23.92 -11.61
C ALA A 189 34.66 23.60 -10.16
N ARG A 190 35.00 24.46 -9.21
CA ARG A 190 34.57 24.32 -7.81
C ARG A 190 33.05 24.48 -7.66
N ASP A 191 32.48 25.50 -8.27
CA ASP A 191 31.04 25.80 -8.19
C ASP A 191 30.22 24.71 -8.89
N ILE A 192 30.71 24.21 -10.02
CA ILE A 192 30.12 23.06 -10.72
C ILE A 192 30.13 21.81 -9.82
N LEU A 193 31.24 21.55 -9.13
CA LEU A 193 31.36 20.39 -8.24
C LEU A 193 30.45 20.51 -7.01
N GLU A 194 30.37 21.69 -6.41
CA GLU A 194 29.49 21.97 -5.27
C GLU A 194 28.02 21.82 -5.67
N ALA A 195 27.61 22.41 -6.79
CA ALA A 195 26.26 22.29 -7.30
C ALA A 195 25.89 20.84 -7.64
N ARG A 196 26.82 20.05 -8.20
CA ARG A 196 26.60 18.61 -8.41
C ARG A 196 26.40 17.86 -7.10
N TRP A 197 27.22 18.13 -6.09
CA TRP A 197 27.09 17.47 -4.79
C TRP A 197 25.76 17.82 -4.09
N GLN A 198 25.33 19.08 -4.19
CA GLN A 198 24.02 19.53 -3.71
C GLN A 198 22.87 18.90 -4.51
N ALA A 199 22.97 18.87 -5.83
CA ALA A 199 21.99 18.25 -6.73
C ALA A 199 21.82 16.77 -6.38
N ASP A 200 22.91 16.04 -6.18
CA ASP A 200 22.85 14.63 -5.85
C ASP A 200 22.23 14.38 -4.46
N THR A 201 22.52 15.24 -3.48
CA THR A 201 21.93 15.12 -2.14
C THR A 201 20.42 15.36 -2.19
N LEU A 202 19.99 16.40 -2.91
CA LEU A 202 18.58 16.70 -3.13
C LEU A 202 17.88 15.60 -3.94
N LEU A 203 18.57 15.01 -4.92
CA LEU A 203 18.08 13.86 -5.67
C LEU A 203 17.76 12.68 -4.74
N GLN A 204 18.62 12.38 -3.76
CA GLN A 204 18.34 11.32 -2.80
C GLN A 204 17.10 11.60 -1.93
N ILE A 205 16.88 12.87 -1.57
CA ILE A 205 15.74 13.28 -0.73
C ILE A 205 14.44 13.27 -1.55
N LEU A 206 14.43 13.94 -2.70
CA LEU A 206 13.25 14.07 -3.56
C LEU A 206 12.89 12.73 -4.20
N GLY A 207 13.90 11.95 -4.60
CA GLY A 207 13.73 10.59 -5.11
C GLY A 207 13.11 9.66 -4.06
N ALA A 208 13.63 9.67 -2.83
CA ALA A 208 13.03 8.95 -1.71
C ALA A 208 11.58 9.39 -1.47
N ALA A 209 11.30 10.69 -1.52
CA ALA A 209 9.95 11.21 -1.38
C ALA A 209 9.00 10.67 -2.46
N ALA A 210 9.39 10.74 -3.73
CA ALA A 210 8.59 10.23 -4.84
C ALA A 210 8.32 8.72 -4.72
N VAL A 211 9.37 7.94 -4.44
CA VAL A 211 9.28 6.48 -4.30
C VAL A 211 8.35 6.09 -3.14
N GLU A 212 8.50 6.69 -1.96
CA GLU A 212 7.62 6.40 -0.82
C GLU A 212 6.19 6.87 -1.01
N LEU A 213 5.98 8.03 -1.66
CA LEU A 213 4.64 8.50 -2.01
C LEU A 213 3.95 7.55 -2.99
N GLY A 214 4.66 7.09 -4.03
CA GLY A 214 4.15 6.12 -4.99
C GLY A 214 3.76 4.79 -4.32
N LYS A 215 4.60 4.27 -3.41
CA LYS A 215 4.30 3.04 -2.65
C LYS A 215 3.13 3.24 -1.68
N GLY A 216 3.15 4.32 -0.90
CA GLY A 216 2.11 4.63 0.09
C GLY A 216 0.76 4.92 -0.54
N ALA A 217 0.71 5.45 -1.76
CA ALA A 217 -0.53 5.65 -2.50
C ALA A 217 -1.28 4.33 -2.76
N GLY A 218 -0.56 3.27 -3.16
CA GLY A 218 -1.13 1.94 -3.32
C GLY A 218 -1.68 1.35 -2.03
N VAL A 219 -0.92 1.51 -0.93
CA VAL A 219 -1.38 1.10 0.41
C VAL A 219 -2.65 1.86 0.81
N GLY A 220 -2.71 3.16 0.57
CA GLY A 220 -3.89 3.99 0.83
C GLY A 220 -5.11 3.57 -0.01
N VAL A 221 -4.93 3.28 -1.30
CA VAL A 221 -6.00 2.76 -2.16
C VAL A 221 -6.52 1.42 -1.64
N LEU A 222 -5.61 0.48 -1.31
CA LEU A 222 -6.00 -0.82 -0.74
C LEU A 222 -6.71 -0.65 0.62
N LEU A 223 -6.29 0.31 1.44
CA LEU A 223 -6.99 0.66 2.68
C LEU A 223 -8.43 1.07 2.42
N LEU A 224 -8.67 1.92 1.42
CA LEU A 224 -10.00 2.41 1.10
C LEU A 224 -10.89 1.32 0.49
N LEU A 225 -10.32 0.49 -0.41
CA LEU A 225 -11.03 -0.59 -1.08
C LEU A 225 -11.33 -1.78 -0.16
N ALA A 226 -10.41 -2.12 0.74
CA ALA A 226 -10.46 -3.31 1.58
C ALA A 226 -10.44 -2.97 3.08
N ARG A 227 -11.04 -1.84 3.48
CA ARG A 227 -11.02 -1.32 4.86
C ARG A 227 -11.44 -2.30 5.95
N GLN A 228 -12.32 -3.25 5.63
CA GLN A 228 -12.78 -4.30 6.56
C GLN A 228 -11.72 -5.40 6.81
N ARG A 229 -10.79 -5.56 5.86
CA ARG A 229 -9.70 -6.53 5.95
C ARG A 229 -8.49 -5.96 6.69
N ILE A 230 -8.41 -4.64 6.88
CA ILE A 230 -7.30 -3.96 7.54
C ILE A 230 -7.76 -3.47 8.90
N THR A 231 -7.30 -4.14 9.95
CA THR A 231 -7.78 -3.99 11.34
C THR A 231 -6.91 -3.10 12.21
N GLY A 232 -5.66 -2.91 11.84
CA GLY A 232 -4.72 -2.20 12.68
C GLY A 232 -3.30 -2.11 12.12
N VAL A 233 -2.38 -1.72 13.00
CA VAL A 233 -0.97 -1.53 12.69
C VAL A 233 -0.33 -2.76 12.03
N PRO A 234 -0.46 -4.01 12.52
CA PRO A 234 0.14 -5.18 11.88
C PRO A 234 -0.37 -5.43 10.45
N SER A 235 -1.66 -5.18 10.20
CA SER A 235 -2.23 -5.28 8.85
C SER A 235 -1.71 -4.23 7.89
N GLY A 236 -1.63 -2.99 8.35
CA GLY A 236 -1.05 -1.91 7.57
C GLY A 236 0.43 -2.12 7.28
N LEU A 237 1.21 -2.56 8.29
CA LEU A 237 2.64 -2.84 8.17
C LEU A 237 2.91 -3.90 7.10
N ALA A 238 2.15 -4.99 7.10
CA ALA A 238 2.31 -6.04 6.09
C ALA A 238 1.97 -5.57 4.66
N LEU A 239 0.96 -4.73 4.48
CA LEU A 239 0.67 -4.13 3.18
C LEU A 239 1.80 -3.22 2.70
N GLY A 240 2.29 -2.37 3.60
CA GLY A 240 3.43 -1.49 3.31
C GLY A 240 4.69 -2.28 2.95
N ALA A 241 5.00 -3.31 3.74
CA ALA A 241 6.11 -4.22 3.47
C ALA A 241 5.96 -4.92 2.12
N ALA A 242 4.77 -5.44 1.79
CA ALA A 242 4.55 -6.08 0.49
C ALA A 242 4.76 -5.11 -0.68
N ALA A 243 4.27 -3.86 -0.58
CA ALA A 243 4.50 -2.83 -1.59
C ALA A 243 5.99 -2.46 -1.71
N GLY A 244 6.69 -2.29 -0.59
CA GLY A 244 8.13 -2.04 -0.57
C GLY A 244 8.93 -3.19 -1.19
N LEU A 245 8.56 -4.43 -0.89
CA LEU A 245 9.18 -5.63 -1.46
C LEU A 245 9.03 -5.69 -2.99
N GLY A 246 7.91 -5.21 -3.52
CA GLY A 246 7.71 -5.07 -4.97
C GLY A 246 8.72 -4.12 -5.61
N VAL A 247 8.92 -2.94 -5.02
CA VAL A 247 9.95 -1.99 -5.48
C VAL A 247 11.35 -2.56 -5.34
N ASN A 248 11.62 -3.28 -4.24
CA ASN A 248 12.91 -3.92 -3.98
C ASN A 248 13.26 -4.94 -5.08
N LEU A 249 12.29 -5.77 -5.51
CA LEU A 249 12.41 -6.66 -6.66
C LEU A 249 12.76 -5.85 -7.93
N ALA A 250 11.96 -4.83 -8.24
CA ALA A 250 12.13 -4.06 -9.47
C ALA A 250 13.49 -3.36 -9.55
N LEU A 251 13.97 -2.79 -8.44
CA LEU A 251 15.30 -2.16 -8.37
C LEU A 251 16.43 -3.17 -8.52
N THR A 252 16.31 -4.35 -7.89
CA THR A 252 17.31 -5.42 -8.05
C THR A 252 17.39 -5.88 -9.50
N VAL A 253 16.25 -6.05 -10.16
CA VAL A 253 16.20 -6.45 -11.57
C VAL A 253 16.76 -5.37 -12.49
N ALA A 254 16.44 -4.09 -12.23
CA ALA A 254 16.88 -2.97 -13.03
C ALA A 254 18.40 -2.72 -12.97
N THR A 255 18.97 -2.86 -11.80
CA THR A 255 20.42 -2.67 -11.59
C THR A 255 21.20 -3.89 -12.07
N GLY A 256 20.64 -5.09 -11.86
CA GLY A 256 21.31 -6.35 -12.17
C GLY A 256 22.62 -6.52 -11.38
N GLY A 257 23.29 -7.65 -11.61
CA GLY A 257 24.58 -7.93 -10.99
C GLY A 257 24.50 -8.61 -9.63
N VAL A 258 25.62 -9.22 -9.25
CA VAL A 258 25.74 -10.02 -8.02
C VAL A 258 25.60 -9.13 -6.78
N PHE A 259 26.13 -7.90 -6.83
CA PHE A 259 26.09 -6.99 -5.70
C PHE A 259 24.64 -6.57 -5.36
N PRO A 260 23.83 -5.97 -6.25
CA PRO A 260 22.44 -5.65 -5.95
C PRO A 260 21.60 -6.86 -5.56
N TYR A 261 21.81 -8.01 -6.21
CA TYR A 261 21.14 -9.25 -5.80
C TYR A 261 21.47 -9.64 -4.35
N TRP A 262 22.74 -9.63 -3.97
CA TRP A 262 23.15 -9.96 -2.61
C TRP A 262 22.61 -8.95 -1.58
N THR A 263 22.73 -7.66 -1.88
CA THR A 263 22.43 -6.59 -0.94
C THR A 263 20.94 -6.31 -0.80
N HIS A 264 20.20 -6.21 -1.90
CA HIS A 264 18.78 -5.85 -1.89
C HIS A 264 17.88 -7.07 -1.73
N GLN A 265 18.24 -8.18 -2.36
CA GLN A 265 17.34 -9.32 -2.52
C GLN A 265 17.63 -10.49 -1.55
N VAL A 266 18.84 -10.59 -1.00
CA VAL A 266 19.20 -11.60 0.01
C VAL A 266 19.27 -10.98 1.39
N VAL A 267 20.21 -10.07 1.65
CA VAL A 267 20.39 -9.51 2.99
C VAL A 267 19.33 -8.44 3.31
N GLY A 268 19.07 -7.56 2.35
CA GLY A 268 18.14 -6.44 2.48
C GLY A 268 16.67 -6.78 2.20
N LEU A 269 16.31 -8.05 2.03
CA LEU A 269 14.99 -8.47 1.55
C LEU A 269 13.82 -7.84 2.34
N LEU A 270 13.92 -7.86 3.67
CA LEU A 270 12.94 -7.27 4.60
C LEU A 270 13.36 -5.89 5.13
N ALA A 271 14.43 -5.33 4.59
CA ALA A 271 14.97 -4.03 4.95
C ALA A 271 14.79 -3.06 3.77
N GLY A 272 15.50 -1.94 3.75
CA GLY A 272 15.38 -0.91 2.71
C GLY A 272 13.92 -0.52 2.43
N ASP A 273 13.52 -0.53 1.15
CA ASP A 273 12.17 -0.20 0.69
C ASP A 273 11.06 -0.97 1.42
N THR A 274 11.29 -2.24 1.76
CA THR A 274 10.34 -3.08 2.49
C THR A 274 10.07 -2.49 3.87
N ALA A 275 11.12 -2.12 4.61
CA ALA A 275 11.00 -1.56 5.96
C ALA A 275 10.50 -0.12 5.94
N PHE A 276 10.94 0.71 5.00
CA PHE A 276 10.52 2.11 4.91
C PHE A 276 9.01 2.21 4.66
N THR A 277 8.49 1.49 3.67
CA THR A 277 7.07 1.55 3.34
C THR A 277 6.20 0.82 4.37
N ALA A 278 6.75 -0.16 5.10
CA ALA A 278 6.08 -0.76 6.25
C ALA A 278 5.70 0.29 7.31
N LEU A 279 6.47 1.37 7.49
CA LEU A 279 6.13 2.49 8.39
C LEU A 279 4.91 3.28 7.90
N THR A 280 4.88 3.62 6.62
CA THR A 280 3.71 4.26 5.98
C THR A 280 2.46 3.37 6.10
N GLY A 281 2.63 2.08 5.85
CA GLY A 281 1.56 1.09 6.03
C GLY A 281 1.08 1.00 7.47
N ALA A 282 1.98 0.95 8.45
CA ALA A 282 1.65 0.95 9.87
C ALA A 282 0.82 2.17 10.26
N ALA A 283 1.17 3.36 9.76
CA ALA A 283 0.41 4.60 9.99
C ALA A 283 -1.02 4.51 9.42
N PHE A 284 -1.17 4.02 8.19
CA PHE A 284 -2.49 3.73 7.61
C PHE A 284 -3.29 2.74 8.47
N GLY A 285 -2.66 1.67 8.94
CA GLY A 285 -3.26 0.71 9.86
C GLY A 285 -3.71 1.35 11.19
N ALA A 286 -2.89 2.24 11.77
CA ALA A 286 -3.20 2.95 13.00
C ALA A 286 -4.43 3.86 12.88
N THR A 287 -4.70 4.43 11.69
CA THR A 287 -5.89 5.28 11.50
C THR A 287 -7.21 4.55 11.76
N ARG A 288 -7.22 3.21 11.64
CA ARG A 288 -8.37 2.34 11.96
C ARG A 288 -8.66 2.26 13.46
N GLN A 289 -7.79 2.81 14.30
CA GLN A 289 -7.92 2.79 15.76
C GLN A 289 -8.22 4.17 16.34
N ILE A 290 -8.36 5.18 15.49
CA ILE A 290 -8.43 6.57 15.92
C ILE A 290 -9.73 7.16 15.41
N GLY A 291 -10.59 7.64 16.31
CA GLY A 291 -11.85 8.29 15.94
C GLY A 291 -11.67 9.68 15.34
N VAL A 292 -10.56 10.37 15.65
CA VAL A 292 -10.36 11.79 15.33
C VAL A 292 -9.75 11.98 13.93
N PRO A 293 -10.46 12.59 12.95
CA PRO A 293 -9.97 12.72 11.58
C PRO A 293 -8.70 13.55 11.42
N LYS A 294 -8.50 14.57 12.27
CA LYS A 294 -7.26 15.37 12.29
C LYS A 294 -6.06 14.52 12.69
N LEU A 295 -6.21 13.70 13.73
CA LEU A 295 -5.15 12.82 14.21
C LEU A 295 -4.83 11.70 13.20
N ARG A 296 -5.82 11.18 12.48
CA ARG A 296 -5.60 10.24 11.36
C ARG A 296 -4.66 10.83 10.30
N ARG A 297 -4.91 12.08 9.89
CA ARG A 297 -4.07 12.79 8.92
C ARG A 297 -2.65 12.98 9.45
N ILE A 298 -2.50 13.47 10.68
CA ILE A 298 -1.19 13.65 11.33
C ILE A 298 -0.41 12.34 11.33
N ILE A 299 -1.02 11.23 11.72
CA ILE A 299 -0.34 9.94 11.79
C ILE A 299 0.09 9.43 10.42
N VAL A 300 -0.76 9.55 9.39
CA VAL A 300 -0.38 9.20 8.03
C VAL A 300 0.79 10.06 7.56
N THR A 301 0.75 11.37 7.81
CA THR A 301 1.86 12.29 7.51
C THR A 301 3.14 11.90 8.24
N CYS A 302 3.08 11.57 9.54
CA CYS A 302 4.24 11.08 10.29
C CYS A 302 4.78 9.77 9.72
N GLY A 303 3.91 8.85 9.28
CA GLY A 303 4.31 7.61 8.62
C GLY A 303 5.09 7.87 7.34
N PHE A 304 4.59 8.75 6.47
CA PHE A 304 5.30 9.18 5.27
C PHE A 304 6.63 9.86 5.59
N LEU A 305 6.66 10.81 6.53
CA LEU A 305 7.89 11.49 6.92
C LEU A 305 8.95 10.51 7.47
N ALA A 306 8.53 9.52 8.26
CA ALA A 306 9.42 8.49 8.76
C ALA A 306 9.97 7.61 7.63
N ALA A 307 9.11 7.19 6.69
CA ALA A 307 9.52 6.41 5.52
C ALA A 307 10.50 7.19 4.61
N ILE A 308 10.13 8.43 4.25
CA ILE A 308 10.94 9.30 3.39
C ILE A 308 12.28 9.62 4.06
N GLY A 309 12.25 9.99 5.35
CA GLY A 309 13.46 10.34 6.09
C GLY A 309 14.42 9.15 6.22
N THR A 310 13.91 7.96 6.55
CA THR A 310 14.76 6.75 6.64
C THR A 310 15.29 6.30 5.29
N HIS A 311 14.49 6.40 4.22
CA HIS A 311 14.93 6.12 2.86
C HIS A 311 16.01 7.11 2.41
N ALA A 312 15.75 8.42 2.50
CA ALA A 312 16.71 9.45 2.12
C ALA A 312 18.02 9.33 2.91
N PHE A 313 17.94 9.11 4.22
CA PHE A 313 19.10 8.86 5.07
C PHE A 313 19.90 7.64 4.59
N SER A 314 19.23 6.51 4.34
CA SER A 314 19.90 5.30 3.87
C SER A 314 20.60 5.54 2.52
N ASN A 315 19.95 6.22 1.58
CA ASN A 315 20.55 6.55 0.29
C ASN A 315 21.78 7.45 0.42
N ILE A 316 21.71 8.51 1.23
CA ILE A 316 22.83 9.44 1.46
C ILE A 316 24.02 8.69 2.09
N MET A 317 23.76 7.87 3.11
CA MET A 317 24.82 7.14 3.82
C MET A 317 25.45 6.06 2.93
N ILE A 318 24.65 5.26 2.23
CA ILE A 318 25.14 4.23 1.31
C ILE A 318 25.95 4.89 0.19
N ARG A 319 25.47 6.00 -0.37
CA ARG A 319 26.19 6.73 -1.41
C ARG A 319 27.55 7.21 -0.92
N GLY A 320 27.60 7.91 0.22
CA GLY A 320 28.86 8.38 0.80
C GLY A 320 29.86 7.25 1.03
N TYR A 321 29.37 6.07 1.42
CA TYR A 321 30.18 4.86 1.56
C TYR A 321 30.66 4.29 0.21
N VAL A 322 29.81 4.25 -0.82
CA VAL A 322 30.16 3.74 -2.15
C VAL A 322 31.18 4.64 -2.84
N THR A 323 30.94 5.96 -2.86
CA THR A 323 31.81 6.93 -3.55
C THR A 323 33.17 7.10 -2.88
N GLY A 324 33.29 6.79 -1.59
CA GLY A 324 34.51 7.00 -0.80
C GLY A 324 35.53 5.87 -0.86
N ALA A 325 35.25 4.74 -1.51
CA ALA A 325 36.15 3.59 -1.47
C ALA A 325 36.51 3.06 -2.86
N ALA A 326 37.82 3.04 -3.14
CA ALA A 326 38.41 2.88 -4.46
C ALA A 326 38.40 1.43 -5.00
N ASP A 327 38.32 0.41 -4.12
CA ASP A 327 38.39 -1.00 -4.53
C ASP A 327 37.15 -1.81 -4.12
N GLU A 328 36.57 -2.52 -5.09
CA GLU A 328 35.57 -3.57 -4.83
C GLU A 328 36.29 -4.88 -4.48
N THR A 329 36.27 -5.26 -3.21
CA THR A 329 36.77 -6.56 -2.75
C THR A 329 35.61 -7.49 -2.38
N LEU A 330 35.82 -8.80 -2.47
CA LEU A 330 34.81 -9.80 -2.08
C LEU A 330 34.36 -9.62 -0.62
N VAL A 331 35.27 -9.23 0.28
CA VAL A 331 34.96 -8.89 1.68
C VAL A 331 34.06 -7.65 1.76
N ARG A 332 34.35 -6.61 0.97
CA ARG A 332 33.54 -5.40 0.91
C ARG A 332 32.12 -5.70 0.42
N THR A 333 31.98 -6.51 -0.63
CA THR A 333 30.69 -6.86 -1.23
C THR A 333 29.87 -7.79 -0.33
N LEU A 334 30.49 -8.85 0.22
CA LEU A 334 29.75 -9.88 0.95
C LEU A 334 29.56 -9.58 2.44
N VAL A 335 30.41 -8.74 3.04
CA VAL A 335 30.39 -8.49 4.49
C VAL A 335 30.16 -7.01 4.79
N VAL A 336 31.04 -6.12 4.32
CA VAL A 336 31.01 -4.71 4.76
C VAL A 336 29.76 -3.99 4.25
N SER A 337 29.41 -4.14 2.98
CA SER A 337 28.26 -3.46 2.39
C SER A 337 26.93 -3.90 3.03
N PRO A 338 26.67 -5.21 3.25
CA PRO A 338 25.52 -5.64 4.03
C PRO A 338 25.49 -5.10 5.46
N LEU A 339 26.63 -5.00 6.15
CA LEU A 339 26.69 -4.42 7.50
C LEU A 339 26.39 -2.93 7.49
N VAL A 340 26.92 -2.16 6.53
CA VAL A 340 26.62 -0.74 6.36
C VAL A 340 25.13 -0.54 6.05
N MET A 341 24.57 -1.34 5.15
CA MET A 341 23.14 -1.32 4.87
C MET A 341 22.31 -1.63 6.10
N LEU A 342 22.62 -2.71 6.81
CA LEU A 342 21.91 -3.08 8.04
C LEU A 342 22.01 -1.98 9.08
N ALA A 343 23.19 -1.38 9.28
CA ALA A 343 23.39 -0.28 10.22
C ALA A 343 22.54 0.95 9.88
N THR A 344 22.50 1.34 8.60
CA THR A 344 21.70 2.50 8.16
C THR A 344 20.19 2.23 8.22
N GLN A 345 19.77 0.97 8.13
CA GLN A 345 18.36 0.57 8.08
C GLN A 345 17.83 0.10 9.45
N LEU A 346 18.72 -0.16 10.42
CA LEU A 346 18.38 -0.64 11.75
C LEU A 346 17.33 0.24 12.47
N PRO A 347 17.37 1.59 12.40
CA PRO A 347 16.33 2.41 13.03
C PRO A 347 14.92 2.12 12.49
N ALA A 348 14.77 1.96 11.17
CA ALA A 348 13.49 1.63 10.54
C ALA A 348 13.03 0.22 10.92
N LEU A 349 13.94 -0.76 10.93
CA LEU A 349 13.66 -2.14 11.32
C LEU A 349 13.24 -2.24 12.81
N ALA A 350 13.93 -1.53 13.70
CA ALA A 350 13.60 -1.48 15.12
C ALA A 350 12.21 -0.87 15.34
N LEU A 351 11.89 0.23 14.65
CA LEU A 351 10.58 0.85 14.71
C LEU A 351 9.49 -0.08 14.17
N CYS A 352 9.72 -0.76 13.04
CA CYS A 352 8.80 -1.77 12.50
C CYS A 352 8.57 -2.91 13.50
N GLY A 353 9.62 -3.45 14.09
CA GLY A 353 9.54 -4.52 15.10
C GLY A 353 8.74 -4.08 16.33
N TRP A 354 8.98 -2.86 16.82
CA TRP A 354 8.23 -2.30 17.95
C TRP A 354 6.75 -2.05 17.61
N LEU A 355 6.44 -1.51 16.44
CA LEU A 355 5.06 -1.31 15.96
C LEU A 355 4.32 -2.64 15.75
N LEU A 356 5.01 -3.66 15.22
CA LEU A 356 4.44 -4.99 15.07
C LEU A 356 4.16 -5.63 16.43
N TRP A 357 5.10 -5.54 17.36
CA TRP A 357 4.96 -6.10 18.70
C TRP A 357 3.86 -5.42 19.51
N SER A 358 3.85 -4.08 19.55
CA SER A 358 2.82 -3.31 20.25
C SER A 358 1.45 -3.49 19.59
N GLY A 359 1.38 -3.40 18.26
CA GLY A 359 0.16 -3.61 17.48
C GLY A 359 -0.45 -4.99 17.69
N THR A 360 0.37 -6.05 17.67
CA THR A 360 -0.12 -7.43 17.91
C THR A 360 -0.60 -7.65 19.34
N ARG A 361 0.01 -7.00 20.34
CA ARG A 361 -0.50 -7.02 21.72
C ARG A 361 -1.86 -6.34 21.85
N THR A 362 -2.01 -5.17 21.24
CA THR A 362 -3.30 -4.45 21.20
C THR A 362 -4.38 -5.26 20.51
N GLU A 363 -4.09 -5.84 19.34
CA GLU A 363 -5.03 -6.70 18.62
C GLU A 363 -5.42 -7.94 19.45
N ARG A 364 -4.46 -8.62 20.10
CA ARG A 364 -4.78 -9.76 20.98
C ARG A 364 -5.69 -9.37 22.14
N GLY A 365 -5.40 -8.26 22.82
CA GLY A 365 -6.24 -7.76 23.91
C GLY A 365 -7.66 -7.44 23.44
N GLY A 366 -7.77 -6.77 22.29
CA GLY A 366 -9.04 -6.44 21.66
C GLY A 366 -9.88 -7.66 21.27
N LEU A 367 -9.26 -8.64 20.59
CA LEU A 367 -9.93 -9.88 20.22
C LEU A 367 -10.30 -10.72 21.44
N SER A 368 -9.46 -10.74 22.48
CA SER A 368 -9.78 -11.43 23.72
C SER A 368 -11.02 -10.84 24.38
N ALA A 369 -11.15 -9.51 24.43
CA ALA A 369 -12.34 -8.85 24.97
C ALA A 369 -13.60 -9.14 24.12
N ALA A 370 -13.47 -9.09 22.79
CA ALA A 370 -14.58 -9.40 21.88
C ALA A 370 -15.06 -10.86 21.99
N LEU A 371 -14.13 -11.81 22.07
CA LEU A 371 -14.44 -13.23 22.25
C LEU A 371 -15.05 -13.50 23.63
N ALA A 372 -14.58 -12.82 24.68
CA ALA A 372 -15.19 -12.92 26.01
C ALA A 372 -16.65 -12.43 25.99
N ALA A 373 -16.93 -11.32 25.30
CA ALA A 373 -18.30 -10.81 25.14
C ALA A 373 -19.19 -11.78 24.33
N GLU A 374 -18.68 -12.36 23.25
CA GLU A 374 -19.43 -13.33 22.43
C GLU A 374 -19.75 -14.61 23.22
N THR A 375 -18.79 -15.09 24.03
CA THR A 375 -18.94 -16.34 24.81
C THR A 375 -19.78 -16.17 26.08
N ALA A 376 -19.83 -14.98 26.68
CA ALA A 376 -20.56 -14.72 27.92
C ALA A 376 -22.07 -15.02 27.85
N THR A 377 -22.67 -14.96 26.66
CA THR A 377 -24.10 -15.24 26.46
C THR A 377 -24.43 -16.74 26.48
N GLY A 378 -23.43 -17.62 26.37
CA GLY A 378 -23.61 -19.07 26.22
C GLY A 378 -24.30 -19.51 24.92
N ARG A 379 -24.75 -18.56 24.08
CA ARG A 379 -25.44 -18.77 22.81
C ARG A 379 -24.70 -18.15 21.61
N GLY A 380 -23.49 -17.65 21.83
CA GLY A 380 -22.65 -17.06 20.80
C GLY A 380 -22.24 -18.08 19.73
N ALA A 381 -21.87 -17.59 18.55
CA ALA A 381 -21.38 -18.44 17.47
C ALA A 381 -20.00 -19.05 17.77
N VAL A 382 -19.28 -18.52 18.76
CA VAL A 382 -17.98 -19.01 19.24
C VAL A 382 -18.12 -19.48 20.69
N LEU A 383 -17.67 -20.70 20.97
CA LEU A 383 -17.66 -21.30 22.32
C LEU A 383 -16.39 -20.90 23.09
N ALA A 384 -16.43 -21.00 24.42
CA ALA A 384 -15.29 -20.66 25.28
C ALA A 384 -14.02 -21.50 24.95
N GLU A 385 -14.21 -22.78 24.65
CA GLU A 385 -13.12 -23.68 24.24
C GLU A 385 -12.50 -23.27 22.91
N GLU A 386 -13.35 -22.88 21.94
CA GLU A 386 -12.91 -22.39 20.63
C GLU A 386 -12.16 -21.06 20.78
N ALA A 387 -12.64 -20.15 21.63
CA ALA A 387 -11.96 -18.89 21.94
C ALA A 387 -10.55 -19.14 22.51
N ALA A 388 -10.39 -20.12 23.40
CA ALA A 388 -9.09 -20.48 23.96
C ALA A 388 -8.12 -21.07 22.89
N VAL A 389 -8.65 -21.79 21.89
CA VAL A 389 -7.87 -22.21 20.71
C VAL A 389 -7.49 -21.00 19.86
N LEU A 390 -8.43 -20.10 19.58
CA LEU A 390 -8.20 -18.92 18.76
C LEU A 390 -7.13 -17.98 19.34
N LEU A 391 -7.08 -17.81 20.66
CA LEU A 391 -6.10 -16.91 21.30
C LEU A 391 -4.69 -17.51 21.43
N SER A 392 -4.53 -18.83 21.25
CA SER A 392 -3.26 -19.53 21.44
C SER A 392 -2.72 -20.10 20.12
N PRO A 393 -1.61 -19.54 19.57
CA PRO A 393 -0.99 -20.06 18.35
C PRO A 393 -0.59 -21.54 18.45
N VAL A 394 -0.12 -21.96 19.63
CA VAL A 394 0.28 -23.35 19.89
C VAL A 394 -0.93 -24.29 19.81
N ARG A 395 -2.07 -23.90 20.42
CA ARG A 395 -3.30 -24.69 20.33
C ARG A 395 -3.86 -24.73 18.92
N ARG A 396 -3.86 -23.59 18.20
CA ARG A 396 -4.25 -23.57 16.77
C ARG A 396 -3.41 -24.54 15.95
N TRP A 397 -2.10 -24.56 16.18
CA TRP A 397 -1.19 -25.47 15.47
C TRP A 397 -1.46 -26.93 15.82
N SER A 398 -1.65 -27.26 17.11
CA SER A 398 -2.00 -28.62 17.55
C SER A 398 -3.29 -29.11 16.89
N VAL A 399 -4.38 -28.32 16.97
CA VAL A 399 -5.67 -28.67 16.33
C VAL A 399 -5.51 -28.81 14.82
N SER A 400 -4.73 -27.94 14.19
CA SER A 400 -4.45 -28.05 12.75
C SER A 400 -3.69 -29.34 12.42
N ALA A 401 -2.67 -29.70 13.21
CA ALA A 401 -1.91 -30.93 13.01
C ALA A 401 -2.78 -32.18 13.21
N ASP A 402 -3.67 -32.18 14.20
CA ASP A 402 -4.59 -33.29 14.45
C ASP A 402 -5.61 -33.45 13.32
N VAL A 403 -6.19 -32.34 12.84
CA VAL A 403 -7.09 -32.34 11.68
C VAL A 403 -6.36 -32.76 10.40
N ALA A 404 -5.10 -32.34 10.21
CA ALA A 404 -4.29 -32.78 9.08
C ALA A 404 -4.09 -34.29 9.06
N ARG A 405 -3.80 -34.88 10.23
CA ARG A 405 -3.58 -36.32 10.39
C ARG A 405 -4.86 -37.12 10.18
N ARG A 406 -6.00 -36.63 10.66
CA ARG A 406 -7.28 -37.37 10.64
C ARG A 406 -8.10 -37.17 9.37
N SER A 407 -8.14 -35.95 8.84
CA SER A 407 -9.04 -35.53 7.76
C SER A 407 -8.31 -34.95 6.54
N GLY A 408 -6.98 -34.99 6.55
CA GLY A 408 -6.13 -34.58 5.43
C GLY A 408 -6.24 -33.09 5.08
N TRP A 409 -5.88 -32.78 3.83
CA TRP A 409 -5.87 -31.42 3.31
C TRP A 409 -7.26 -30.78 3.20
N ALA A 410 -8.30 -31.57 2.97
CA ALA A 410 -9.67 -31.07 2.90
C ALA A 410 -10.13 -30.56 4.27
N GLY A 411 -9.89 -31.34 5.33
CA GLY A 411 -10.17 -30.94 6.72
C GLY A 411 -9.37 -29.71 7.13
N LEU A 412 -8.07 -29.66 6.82
CA LEU A 412 -7.24 -28.47 7.06
C LEU A 412 -7.79 -27.21 6.39
N ARG A 413 -8.22 -27.31 5.14
CA ARG A 413 -8.80 -26.18 4.40
C ARG A 413 -10.12 -25.73 5.01
N ALA A 414 -10.98 -26.66 5.43
CA ALA A 414 -12.24 -26.34 6.10
C ALA A 414 -12.00 -25.69 7.48
N LEU A 415 -11.07 -26.23 8.28
CA LEU A 415 -10.66 -25.64 9.55
C LEU A 415 -10.10 -24.22 9.37
N GLY A 416 -9.26 -24.01 8.36
CA GLY A 416 -8.72 -22.69 8.03
C GLY A 416 -9.82 -21.67 7.69
N ARG A 417 -10.87 -22.08 6.95
CA ARG A 417 -12.04 -21.24 6.68
C ARG A 417 -12.85 -20.94 7.93
N LEU A 418 -13.00 -21.91 8.83
CA LEU A 418 -13.67 -21.73 10.11
C LEU A 418 -12.93 -20.72 11.00
N PHE A 419 -11.61 -20.90 11.21
CA PHE A 419 -10.79 -19.95 11.98
C PHE A 419 -10.84 -18.55 11.38
N ALA A 420 -10.77 -18.41 10.06
CA ALA A 420 -10.89 -17.10 9.41
C ALA A 420 -12.26 -16.44 9.67
N ALA A 421 -13.36 -17.20 9.64
CA ALA A 421 -14.69 -16.67 9.93
C ALA A 421 -14.83 -16.24 11.41
N GLN A 422 -14.26 -17.01 12.34
CA GLN A 422 -14.26 -16.67 13.77
C GLN A 422 -13.40 -15.45 14.07
N ASP A 423 -12.22 -15.33 13.43
CA ASP A 423 -11.35 -14.15 13.54
C ASP A 423 -12.02 -12.90 12.96
N ASP A 424 -12.76 -13.03 11.84
CA ASP A 424 -13.53 -11.93 11.25
C ASP A 424 -14.68 -11.49 12.19
N LEU A 425 -15.41 -12.42 12.81
CA LEU A 425 -16.44 -12.11 13.81
C LEU A 425 -15.85 -11.41 15.05
N ALA A 426 -14.74 -11.91 15.59
CA ALA A 426 -14.07 -11.32 16.74
C ALA A 426 -13.52 -9.91 16.42
N ALA A 427 -12.98 -9.71 15.22
CA ALA A 427 -12.52 -8.39 14.77
C ALA A 427 -13.67 -7.39 14.61
N ALA A 428 -14.81 -7.82 14.08
CA ALA A 428 -16.02 -6.99 13.99
C ALA A 428 -16.55 -6.64 15.39
N GLY A 429 -16.62 -7.62 16.30
CA GLY A 429 -17.00 -7.38 17.70
C GLY A 429 -16.08 -6.39 18.41
N TRP A 430 -14.77 -6.48 18.17
CA TRP A 430 -13.80 -5.54 18.71
C TRP A 430 -13.98 -4.12 18.13
N ALA A 431 -14.33 -3.99 16.85
CA ALA A 431 -14.65 -2.69 16.24
C ALA A 431 -15.89 -2.05 16.90
N VAL A 432 -16.93 -2.86 17.18
CA VAL A 432 -18.14 -2.41 17.91
C VAL A 432 -17.78 -1.94 19.32
N LEU A 433 -16.97 -2.70 20.06
CA LEU A 433 -16.53 -2.32 21.42
C LEU A 433 -15.74 -0.99 21.46
N ARG A 434 -15.09 -0.63 20.36
CA ARG A 434 -14.37 0.66 20.22
C ARG A 434 -15.25 1.82 19.77
N GLY A 435 -16.51 1.56 19.43
CA GLY A 435 -17.41 2.57 18.86
C GLY A 435 -17.02 2.96 17.43
N ASP A 436 -16.40 2.05 16.65
CA ASP A 436 -16.09 2.32 15.24
C ASP A 436 -17.39 2.39 14.41
N ALA A 437 -17.99 3.58 14.32
CA ALA A 437 -19.21 3.86 13.58
C ALA A 437 -19.12 3.55 12.06
N GLY A 438 -17.91 3.37 11.52
CA GLY A 438 -17.69 3.08 10.09
C GLY A 438 -18.22 1.72 9.62
N ALA A 439 -18.57 0.81 10.52
CA ALA A 439 -19.29 -0.43 10.20
C ALA A 439 -20.69 -0.15 9.61
N ALA A 440 -21.42 0.79 10.23
CA ALA A 440 -22.81 1.12 9.91
C ALA A 440 -23.02 1.75 8.51
N GLU A 441 -22.07 2.58 8.06
CA GLU A 441 -22.20 3.30 6.78
C GLU A 441 -22.04 2.39 5.54
N THR A 442 -21.44 1.20 5.70
CA THR A 442 -21.24 0.22 4.61
C THR A 442 -22.38 -0.77 4.48
N ALA A 443 -22.97 -1.19 5.60
CA ALA A 443 -24.04 -2.18 5.63
C ALA A 443 -25.31 -1.66 4.95
N ALA A 444 -25.63 -0.37 5.15
CA ALA A 444 -26.71 0.31 4.45
C ALA A 444 -26.56 0.32 2.91
N ALA A 445 -25.35 0.11 2.38
CA ALA A 445 -25.09 0.08 0.94
C ALA A 445 -25.07 -1.34 0.34
N THR A 446 -25.12 -2.39 1.16
CA THR A 446 -25.06 -3.80 0.72
C THR A 446 -26.33 -4.61 1.01
N ALA A 447 -27.31 -4.06 1.72
CA ALA A 447 -28.60 -4.73 1.93
C ALA A 447 -29.45 -4.74 0.64
N PRO A 448 -29.86 -5.91 0.12
CA PRO A 448 -30.79 -5.99 -0.99
C PRO A 448 -32.23 -5.90 -0.49
N GLY A 449 -32.85 -4.72 -0.60
CA GLY A 449 -34.32 -4.59 -0.52
C GLY A 449 -34.86 -3.31 0.13
N GLY A 450 -35.70 -2.59 -0.62
CA GLY A 450 -36.78 -1.75 -0.07
C GLY A 450 -36.52 -0.24 0.06
N PRO A 451 -37.14 0.60 -0.79
CA PRO A 451 -37.25 2.04 -0.54
C PRO A 451 -38.35 2.28 0.51
N GLY A 452 -38.02 2.91 1.64
CA GLY A 452 -38.99 3.16 2.71
C GLY A 452 -38.72 4.46 3.47
N ALA A 453 -39.54 5.46 3.15
CA ALA A 453 -39.93 6.62 3.96
C ALA A 453 -38.85 7.57 4.52
N VAL A 454 -38.69 8.70 3.83
CA VAL A 454 -38.19 9.95 4.40
C VAL A 454 -39.24 10.51 5.36
N ALA A 455 -38.88 10.70 6.64
CA ALA A 455 -39.67 11.49 7.59
C ALA A 455 -39.14 12.94 7.61
N PRO A 456 -40.01 13.97 7.56
CA PRO A 456 -39.62 15.36 7.74
C PRO A 456 -39.77 15.77 9.22
N GLY A 457 -38.92 16.68 9.69
CA GLY A 457 -39.13 17.35 10.97
C GLY A 457 -37.87 17.94 11.57
N ILE A 458 -37.49 19.13 11.12
CA ILE A 458 -36.58 20.02 11.86
C ILE A 458 -37.46 20.86 12.80
N ALA A 459 -37.23 20.76 14.11
CA ALA A 459 -37.76 21.71 15.09
C ALA A 459 -36.68 22.06 16.12
N SER A 460 -36.79 23.30 16.58
CA SER A 460 -35.80 24.16 17.20
C SER A 460 -35.43 23.82 18.65
N ALA A 461 -34.26 24.36 19.05
CA ALA A 461 -33.53 24.26 20.31
C ALA A 461 -34.31 24.54 21.60
N ALA A 462 -33.88 23.85 22.67
CA ALA A 462 -33.91 24.31 24.06
C ALA A 462 -32.61 23.85 24.77
N PRO A 463 -32.00 24.67 25.67
CA PRO A 463 -30.78 24.30 26.37
C PRO A 463 -31.09 23.64 27.73
N GLY A 464 -30.62 22.42 27.91
CA GLY A 464 -30.70 21.71 29.20
C GLY A 464 -30.54 20.21 28.99
N VAL A 465 -29.30 19.73 28.86
CA VAL A 465 -29.02 18.30 28.67
C VAL A 465 -28.00 17.84 29.72
N ALA A 466 -28.52 17.05 30.66
CA ALA A 466 -27.81 16.14 31.56
C ALA A 466 -26.84 15.22 30.78
N PRO A 467 -25.84 14.57 31.42
CA PRO A 467 -24.92 13.66 30.74
C PRO A 467 -25.71 12.57 30.00
N GLY A 468 -25.80 12.73 28.68
CA GLY A 468 -26.56 11.87 27.79
C GLY A 468 -25.94 10.48 27.74
N GLN A 469 -26.78 9.47 27.91
CA GLN A 469 -26.48 8.11 27.49
C GLN A 469 -25.98 8.14 26.04
N PRO A 470 -24.87 7.45 25.70
CA PRO A 470 -24.43 7.33 24.33
C PRO A 470 -25.56 6.70 23.52
N GLY A 471 -26.10 7.46 22.56
CA GLY A 471 -27.15 7.00 21.68
C GLY A 471 -26.73 5.71 21.00
N ALA A 472 -27.41 4.62 21.35
CA ALA A 472 -27.21 3.32 20.72
C ALA A 472 -27.62 3.43 19.25
N SER A 473 -26.62 3.53 18.37
CA SER A 473 -26.81 3.42 16.93
C SER A 473 -27.46 2.07 16.60
N SER A 474 -28.74 2.08 16.26
CA SER A 474 -29.57 0.89 15.97
C SER A 474 -29.19 0.14 14.68
N ALA A 475 -28.16 0.57 13.95
CA ALA A 475 -27.77 0.02 12.64
C ALA A 475 -26.61 -0.99 12.65
N GLN A 476 -26.08 -1.35 13.82
CA GLN A 476 -24.93 -2.26 13.97
C GLN A 476 -25.22 -3.75 14.28
N PRO A 477 -26.41 -4.17 14.79
CA PRO A 477 -26.71 -5.58 15.08
C PRO A 477 -26.62 -6.51 13.86
N ASP A 478 -27.04 -6.02 12.68
CA ASP A 478 -27.17 -6.83 11.47
C ASP A 478 -25.84 -7.43 10.98
N GLU A 479 -24.72 -6.71 11.12
CA GLU A 479 -23.41 -7.19 10.64
C GLU A 479 -22.87 -8.35 11.48
N LEU A 480 -22.95 -8.24 12.82
CA LEU A 480 -22.53 -9.31 13.71
C LEU A 480 -23.37 -10.56 13.50
N ASP A 481 -24.67 -10.41 13.25
CA ASP A 481 -25.56 -11.55 13.01
C ASP A 481 -25.29 -12.24 11.66
N VAL A 482 -24.94 -11.49 10.61
CA VAL A 482 -24.44 -12.06 9.35
C VAL A 482 -23.16 -12.86 9.59
N LEU A 483 -22.19 -12.32 10.34
CA LEU A 483 -20.93 -12.99 10.65
C LEU A 483 -21.14 -14.22 11.54
N ARG A 484 -22.04 -14.18 12.52
CA ARG A 484 -22.44 -15.35 13.33
C ARG A 484 -23.02 -16.46 12.46
N ARG A 485 -23.93 -16.13 11.53
CA ARG A 485 -24.48 -17.11 10.56
C ARG A 485 -23.38 -17.70 9.69
N GLN A 486 -22.42 -16.89 9.25
CA GLN A 486 -21.27 -17.35 8.49
C GLN A 486 -20.40 -18.33 9.29
N VAL A 487 -20.12 -18.04 10.57
CA VAL A 487 -19.39 -18.97 11.46
C VAL A 487 -20.13 -20.29 11.58
N MET A 488 -21.45 -20.27 11.81
CA MET A 488 -22.26 -21.49 11.93
C MET A 488 -22.27 -22.31 10.63
N ALA A 489 -22.36 -21.66 9.47
CA ALA A 489 -22.25 -22.34 8.18
C ALA A 489 -20.87 -23.01 7.99
N ARG A 490 -19.78 -22.36 8.42
CA ARG A 490 -18.43 -22.95 8.35
C ARG A 490 -18.21 -24.08 9.35
N LYS A 491 -18.88 -24.04 10.50
CA LYS A 491 -18.90 -25.18 11.43
C LYS A 491 -19.57 -26.40 10.81
N ALA A 492 -20.73 -26.22 10.16
CA ALA A 492 -21.43 -27.30 9.47
C ALA A 492 -20.59 -27.88 8.32
N GLU A 493 -19.94 -27.03 7.53
CA GLU A 493 -19.01 -27.45 6.47
C GLU A 493 -17.82 -28.24 7.02
N PHE A 494 -17.22 -27.77 8.12
CA PHE A 494 -16.11 -28.46 8.76
C PHE A 494 -16.53 -29.84 9.29
N ALA A 495 -17.68 -29.91 9.97
CA ALA A 495 -18.24 -31.16 10.48
C ALA A 495 -18.50 -32.17 9.35
N ALA A 496 -19.02 -31.73 8.20
CA ALA A 496 -19.27 -32.61 7.05
C ALA A 496 -17.99 -33.17 6.40
N VAL A 497 -16.83 -32.55 6.62
CA VAL A 497 -15.53 -33.02 6.09
C VAL A 497 -14.80 -33.91 7.09
N THR A 498 -15.11 -33.78 8.39
CA THR A 498 -14.40 -34.51 9.47
C THR A 498 -15.17 -35.64 10.12
N GLY A 499 -16.51 -35.63 10.02
CA GLY A 499 -17.38 -36.73 10.43
C GLY A 499 -17.51 -37.76 9.32
#